data_AF-A0A6J7GM19-F1
#
_entry.id   AF-A0A6J7GM19-F1
#
_cell.length_a   1.000
_cell.length_b   1.000
_cell.length_c   1.000
_cell.angle_alpha   90.00
_cell.angle_beta   90.00
_cell.angle_gamma   90.00
#
_symmetry.space_group_name_H-M   'P 1'
#
loop_
_entity.id
_entity.type
_entity.pdbx_description
1 polymer ?
#
loop_
_entity_poly.entity_id
_entity_poly.type
_entity_poly.pdbx_seq_one_letter_code
_entity_poly.pdbx_strand_id
1 'polypeptide(L)'
;MRRPRSARSAEPPLWLARLRWKVRGDSARLAVVAAVAAGCLLLVLLPPWGAPGLSGPRFAGLVGVVLGLALVGGAIGARVLRRRDPSLPRLVARDRAATMAVGAGVLGLCVGGILHRPAVVAEQERYDGMVAAATRLAERRAPDYATDRLDEADVRRLSRDVLRVCFPLGRPDRAWCAIARRDDGLPRARTDSDTRPNAQVAEESDED
;
A
#
# COMPACT_ATOMS: atom_id res chain seq x y z
N MET A 1 21.61 -58.34 49.52
CA MET A 1 20.89 -57.07 49.36
C MET A 1 21.09 -56.54 47.94
N ARG A 2 20.05 -56.51 47.09
CA ARG A 2 20.09 -55.96 45.72
C ARG A 2 19.80 -54.45 45.77
N ARG A 3 20.68 -53.62 45.22
CA ARG A 3 20.42 -52.18 45.06
C ARG A 3 19.28 -51.96 44.05
N PRO A 4 18.31 -51.07 44.31
CA PRO A 4 17.26 -50.73 43.36
C PRO A 4 17.88 -50.06 42.12
N ARG A 5 17.50 -50.55 40.93
CA ARG A 5 17.82 -49.91 39.65
C ARG A 5 17.25 -48.50 39.68
N SER A 6 18.14 -47.51 39.71
CA SER A 6 17.81 -46.10 39.53
C SER A 6 16.93 -45.94 38.29
N ALA A 7 15.74 -45.40 38.46
CA ALA A 7 14.87 -44.97 37.38
C ALA A 7 15.65 -43.97 36.52
N ARG A 8 16.12 -44.40 35.34
CA ARG A 8 16.65 -43.47 34.35
C ARG A 8 15.47 -42.62 33.93
N SER A 9 15.39 -41.39 34.43
CA SER A 9 14.57 -40.35 33.85
C SER A 9 14.85 -40.36 32.35
N ALA A 10 13.85 -40.72 31.55
CA ALA A 10 13.97 -40.79 30.11
C ALA A 10 14.38 -39.40 29.61
N GLU A 11 15.66 -39.25 29.28
CA GLU A 11 16.16 -38.02 28.70
C GLU A 11 15.33 -37.75 27.44
N PRO A 12 14.71 -36.57 27.31
CA PRO A 12 13.91 -36.27 26.14
C PRO A 12 14.78 -36.48 24.91
N PRO A 13 14.28 -37.19 23.89
CA PRO A 13 15.12 -37.61 22.79
C PRO A 13 15.69 -36.38 22.09
N LEU A 14 16.99 -36.41 21.79
CA LEU A 14 17.79 -35.27 21.32
C LEU A 14 17.18 -34.54 20.10
N TRP A 15 16.33 -35.21 19.33
CA TRP A 15 15.59 -34.62 18.21
C TRP A 15 14.55 -33.58 18.65
N LEU A 16 13.86 -33.77 19.79
CA LEU A 16 12.89 -32.80 20.32
C LEU A 16 13.58 -31.52 20.76
N ALA A 17 14.75 -31.64 21.39
CA ALA A 17 15.58 -30.49 21.75
C ALA A 17 16.01 -29.72 20.49
N ARG A 18 16.48 -30.42 19.45
CA ARG A 18 16.84 -29.80 18.15
C ARG A 18 15.66 -29.13 17.45
N LEU A 19 14.48 -29.77 17.45
CA LEU A 19 13.26 -29.22 16.83
C LEU A 19 12.81 -27.93 17.53
N ARG A 20 12.88 -27.88 18.86
CA ARG A 20 12.54 -26.68 19.64
C ARG A 20 13.44 -25.48 19.31
N TRP A 21 14.70 -25.73 19.00
CA TRP A 21 15.66 -24.69 18.60
C TRP A 21 15.49 -24.28 17.14
N LYS A 22 15.15 -25.21 16.25
CA LYS A 22 14.85 -24.89 14.84
C LYS A 22 13.61 -24.00 14.72
N VAL A 23 12.51 -24.35 15.40
CA VAL A 23 11.27 -23.54 15.40
C VAL A 23 11.50 -22.18 16.07
N ARG A 24 12.33 -22.10 17.12
CA ARG A 24 12.70 -20.81 17.72
C ARG A 24 13.65 -19.97 16.88
N GLY A 25 14.41 -20.57 15.97
CA GLY A 25 15.34 -19.87 15.08
C GLY A 25 14.73 -19.43 13.75
N ASP A 26 13.59 -20.01 13.35
CA ASP A 26 12.86 -19.62 12.13
C ASP A 26 11.75 -18.58 12.39
N SER A 27 11.61 -18.10 13.64
CA SER A 27 10.52 -17.19 14.00
C SER A 27 10.61 -15.85 13.27
N ALA A 28 11.82 -15.30 13.05
CA ALA A 28 11.98 -14.07 12.27
C ALA A 28 11.65 -14.27 10.79
N ARG A 29 11.92 -15.45 10.21
CA ARG A 29 11.56 -15.70 8.80
C ARG A 29 10.06 -15.74 8.62
N LEU A 30 9.36 -16.44 9.50
CA LEU A 30 7.89 -16.47 9.51
C LEU A 30 7.32 -15.06 9.74
N ALA A 31 7.91 -14.28 10.66
CA ALA A 31 7.48 -12.91 10.92
C ALA A 31 7.69 -12.00 9.70
N VAL A 32 8.82 -12.12 8.99
CA VAL A 32 9.08 -11.37 7.75
C VAL A 32 8.08 -11.76 6.67
N VAL A 33 7.84 -13.06 6.45
CA VAL A 33 6.85 -13.53 5.46
C VAL A 33 5.46 -13.00 5.80
N ALA A 34 5.04 -13.12 7.06
CA ALA A 34 3.76 -12.60 7.53
C ALA A 34 3.66 -11.08 7.39
N ALA A 35 4.74 -10.34 7.67
CA ALA A 35 4.78 -8.89 7.54
C ALA A 35 4.75 -8.42 6.09
N VAL A 36 5.44 -9.12 5.17
CA VAL A 36 5.34 -8.83 3.73
C VAL A 36 3.92 -9.12 3.25
N ALA A 37 3.33 -10.25 3.64
CA ALA A 37 1.95 -10.59 3.27
C ALA A 37 0.95 -9.54 3.81
N ALA A 38 1.08 -9.14 5.08
CA ALA A 38 0.28 -8.09 5.69
C ALA A 38 0.51 -6.73 5.00
N GLY A 39 1.75 -6.39 4.67
CA GLY A 39 2.11 -5.17 3.94
C GLY A 39 1.50 -5.14 2.54
N CYS A 40 1.52 -6.25 1.80
CA CYS A 40 0.85 -6.38 0.51
C CYS A 40 -0.66 -6.20 0.66
N LEU A 41 -1.28 -6.84 1.66
CA LEU A 41 -2.71 -6.69 1.93
C LEU A 41 -3.07 -5.24 2.26
N LEU A 42 -2.25 -4.56 3.08
CA LEU A 42 -2.42 -3.15 3.41
C LEU A 42 -2.28 -2.25 2.18
N LEU A 43 -1.33 -2.52 1.27
CA LEU A 43 -1.17 -1.74 0.04
C LEU A 43 -2.36 -1.90 -0.93
N VAL A 44 -3.03 -3.06 -0.91
CA VAL A 44 -4.22 -3.33 -1.72
C VAL A 44 -5.47 -2.69 -1.10
N LEU A 45 -5.65 -2.81 0.21
CA LEU A 45 -6.87 -2.35 0.90
C LEU A 45 -6.82 -0.86 1.29
N LEU A 46 -5.64 -0.33 1.60
CA LEU A 46 -5.42 1.04 2.06
C LEU A 46 -4.22 1.66 1.30
N PRO A 47 -4.37 1.99 0.01
CA PRO A 47 -3.28 2.58 -0.75
C PRO A 47 -2.89 3.94 -0.14
N PRO A 48 -1.68 4.09 0.42
CA PRO A 48 -1.26 5.36 1.04
C PRO A 48 -1.07 6.49 0.03
N TRP A 49 -1.06 6.17 -1.27
CA TRP A 49 -0.66 7.06 -2.36
C TRP A 49 -1.79 7.26 -3.39
N GLY A 50 -3.04 7.04 -2.97
CA GLY A 50 -4.25 7.36 -3.73
C GLY A 50 -4.59 6.44 -4.92
N ALA A 51 -3.60 5.80 -5.56
CA ALA A 51 -3.85 4.85 -6.65
C ALA A 51 -3.80 3.40 -6.12
N PRO A 52 -4.89 2.61 -6.24
CA PRO A 52 -4.88 1.20 -5.88
C PRO A 52 -3.89 0.42 -6.76
N GLY A 53 -3.29 -0.62 -6.20
CA GLY A 53 -2.44 -1.55 -6.95
C GLY A 53 -0.97 -1.60 -6.50
N LEU A 54 -0.37 -2.75 -6.78
CA LEU A 54 1.00 -3.10 -6.40
C LEU A 54 1.92 -2.88 -7.62
N SER A 55 2.51 -1.69 -7.72
CA SER A 55 3.57 -1.47 -8.72
C SER A 55 4.91 -2.04 -8.24
N GLY A 56 5.77 -2.44 -9.18
CA GLY A 56 7.11 -2.96 -8.88
C GLY A 56 7.91 -2.09 -7.89
N PRO A 57 7.99 -0.76 -8.09
CA PRO A 57 8.66 0.14 -7.16
C PRO A 57 8.05 0.15 -5.75
N ARG A 58 6.71 0.11 -5.63
CA ARG A 58 6.01 0.08 -4.33
C ARG A 58 6.30 -1.21 -3.58
N PHE A 59 6.26 -2.34 -4.27
CA PHE A 59 6.60 -3.63 -3.69
C PHE A 59 8.07 -3.67 -3.25
N ALA A 60 8.99 -3.19 -4.09
CA ALA A 60 10.40 -3.10 -3.74
C ALA A 60 10.64 -2.22 -2.50
N GLY A 61 9.96 -1.08 -2.42
CA GLY A 61 9.98 -0.20 -1.25
C GLY A 61 9.50 -0.90 0.03
N LEU A 62 8.37 -1.61 -0.05
CA LEU A 62 7.84 -2.39 1.08
C LEU A 62 8.85 -3.44 1.56
N VAL A 63 9.38 -4.26 0.64
CA VAL A 63 10.37 -5.29 0.95
C VAL A 63 11.62 -4.67 1.56
N GLY A 64 12.11 -3.56 1.00
CA GLY A 64 13.26 -2.82 1.51
C GLY A 64 13.05 -2.34 2.96
N VAL A 65 11.87 -1.78 3.28
CA VAL A 65 11.53 -1.36 4.65
C VAL A 65 11.48 -2.55 5.61
N VAL A 66 10.82 -3.65 5.24
CA VAL A 66 10.73 -4.84 6.10
C VAL A 66 12.10 -5.45 6.36
N LEU A 67 12.95 -5.56 5.32
CA LEU A 67 14.32 -6.05 5.46
C LEU A 67 15.17 -5.10 6.32
N GLY A 68 15.04 -3.79 6.12
CA GLY A 68 15.70 -2.77 6.93
C GLY A 68 15.34 -2.89 8.41
N LEU A 69 14.04 -3.04 8.73
CA LEU A 69 13.56 -3.25 10.10
C LEU A 69 14.10 -4.55 10.71
N ALA A 70 14.10 -5.65 9.95
CA ALA A 70 14.61 -6.93 10.42
C ALA A 70 16.13 -6.88 10.70
N LEU A 71 16.91 -6.28 9.80
CA LEU A 71 18.37 -6.24 9.89
C LEU A 71 18.85 -5.21 10.92
N VAL A 72 18.42 -3.96 10.79
CA VAL A 72 18.88 -2.83 11.62
C VAL A 72 18.16 -2.86 12.97
N GLY A 73 16.84 -3.00 12.97
CA GLY A 73 16.04 -3.13 14.20
C GLY A 73 16.42 -4.38 14.99
N GLY A 74 16.69 -5.50 14.31
CA GLY A 74 17.23 -6.70 14.94
C GLY A 74 18.59 -6.50 15.59
N ALA A 75 19.52 -5.79 14.94
CA ALA A 75 20.85 -5.52 15.49
C ALA A 75 20.81 -4.58 16.71
N ILE A 76 20.07 -3.47 16.61
CA ILE A 76 19.92 -2.49 17.70
C ILE A 76 19.15 -3.12 18.86
N GLY A 77 18.01 -3.75 18.57
CA GLY A 77 17.17 -4.40 19.58
C GLY A 77 17.89 -5.53 20.30
N ALA A 78 18.73 -6.32 19.62
CA ALA A 78 19.55 -7.34 20.26
C ALA A 78 20.54 -6.75 21.27
N ARG A 79 21.14 -5.60 20.94
CA ARG A 79 22.06 -4.90 21.85
C ARG A 79 21.35 -4.43 23.11
N VAL A 80 20.13 -3.90 22.98
CA VAL A 80 19.29 -3.48 24.11
C VAL A 80 18.81 -4.69 24.92
N LEU A 81 18.33 -5.74 24.26
CA LEU A 81 17.81 -6.93 24.92
C LEU A 81 18.89 -7.64 25.74
N ARG A 82 20.13 -7.73 25.21
CA ARG A 82 21.26 -8.31 25.94
C ARG A 82 21.79 -7.44 27.09
N ARG A 83 21.47 -6.13 27.12
CA ARG A 83 21.73 -5.30 28.30
C ARG A 83 20.77 -5.63 29.44
N ARG A 84 19.53 -6.01 29.12
CA ARG A 84 18.53 -6.43 30.11
C ARG A 84 18.68 -7.88 30.55
N ASP A 85 19.03 -8.76 29.62
CA ASP A 85 19.28 -10.17 29.90
C ASP A 85 20.57 -10.63 29.20
N PRO A 86 21.73 -10.57 29.90
CA PRO A 86 23.01 -10.97 29.35
C PRO A 86 23.14 -12.46 29.03
N SER A 87 22.25 -13.30 29.59
CA SER A 87 22.29 -14.77 29.42
C SER A 87 21.84 -15.21 28.03
N LEU A 88 21.17 -14.33 27.29
CA LEU A 88 20.65 -14.61 25.95
C LEU A 88 21.77 -14.77 24.91
N PRO A 89 21.80 -15.91 24.17
CA PRO A 89 22.68 -16.07 23.02
C PRO A 89 22.43 -14.98 21.96
N ARG A 90 23.50 -14.48 21.34
CA ARG A 90 23.42 -13.38 20.36
C ARG A 90 22.44 -13.67 19.21
N LEU A 91 22.41 -14.92 18.74
CA LEU A 91 21.53 -15.34 17.65
C LEU A 91 20.05 -15.24 18.04
N VAL A 92 19.69 -15.71 19.24
CA VAL A 92 18.31 -15.67 19.76
C VAL A 92 17.88 -14.24 20.07
N ALA A 93 18.78 -13.42 20.62
CA ALA A 93 18.49 -12.02 20.87
C ALA A 93 18.21 -11.25 19.58
N ARG A 94 18.97 -11.53 18.50
CA ARG A 94 18.78 -10.91 17.18
C ARG A 94 17.48 -11.37 16.51
N ASP A 95 17.16 -12.65 16.55
CA ASP A 95 15.91 -13.19 16.00
C ASP A 95 14.69 -12.54 16.68
N ARG A 96 14.66 -12.54 18.03
CA ARG A 96 13.58 -11.88 18.79
C ARG A 96 13.48 -10.40 18.50
N ALA A 97 14.60 -9.69 18.46
CA ALA A 97 14.63 -8.27 18.18
C ALA A 97 14.13 -7.95 16.76
N ALA A 98 14.52 -8.76 15.76
CA ALA A 98 14.04 -8.62 14.40
C ALA A 98 12.53 -8.85 14.30
N THR A 99 12.02 -9.92 14.93
CA THR A 99 10.59 -10.22 15.00
C THR A 99 9.80 -9.08 15.65
N MET A 100 10.28 -8.54 16.77
CA MET A 100 9.64 -7.40 17.44
C MET A 100 9.68 -6.13 16.58
N ALA A 101 10.81 -5.84 15.93
CA ALA A 101 10.96 -4.66 15.08
C ALA A 101 10.03 -4.72 13.85
N VAL A 102 9.96 -5.88 13.20
CA VAL A 102 9.05 -6.12 12.07
C VAL A 102 7.60 -6.03 12.54
N GLY A 103 7.25 -6.68 13.65
CA GLY A 103 5.89 -6.61 14.21
C GLY A 103 5.46 -5.20 14.59
N ALA A 104 6.35 -4.41 15.21
CA ALA A 104 6.12 -3.00 15.51
C ALA A 104 5.96 -2.15 14.23
N GLY A 105 6.75 -2.45 13.19
CA GLY A 105 6.61 -1.80 11.88
C GLY A 105 5.26 -2.07 11.22
N VAL A 106 4.80 -3.32 11.21
CA VAL A 106 3.47 -3.70 10.72
C VAL A 106 2.38 -2.99 11.50
N LEU A 107 2.47 -2.98 12.84
CA LEU A 107 1.52 -2.26 13.69
C LEU A 107 1.51 -0.75 13.36
N GLY A 108 2.69 -0.15 13.17
CA GLY A 108 2.83 1.24 12.76
C GLY A 108 2.17 1.55 11.41
N LEU A 109 2.31 0.65 10.42
CA LEU A 109 1.62 0.76 9.14
C LEU A 109 0.10 0.65 9.28
N CYS A 110 -0.39 -0.28 10.11
CA CYS A 110 -1.82 -0.40 10.39
C CYS A 110 -2.38 0.88 11.01
N VAL A 111 -1.71 1.41 12.05
CA VAL A 111 -2.11 2.65 12.72
C VAL A 111 -2.05 3.83 11.75
N GLY A 112 -0.97 3.94 10.96
CA GLY A 112 -0.82 4.98 9.93
C GLY A 112 -1.94 4.92 8.89
N GLY A 113 -2.29 3.73 8.39
CA GLY A 113 -3.39 3.54 7.45
C GLY A 113 -4.74 3.94 8.03
N ILE A 114 -5.04 3.55 9.27
CA ILE A 114 -6.28 3.93 9.97
C ILE A 114 -6.36 5.45 10.13
N LEU A 115 -5.27 6.09 10.58
CA LEU A 115 -5.22 7.54 10.77
C LEU A 115 -5.29 8.31 9.44
N HIS A 116 -4.79 7.74 8.34
CA HIS A 116 -4.79 8.38 7.03
C HIS A 116 -6.09 8.17 6.24
N ARG A 117 -6.90 7.17 6.59
CA ARG A 117 -8.19 6.87 5.96
C ARG A 117 -9.09 8.10 5.70
N PRO A 118 -9.33 9.03 6.67
CA PRO A 118 -10.18 10.19 6.40
C PRO A 118 -9.60 11.12 5.33
N ALA A 119 -8.27 11.24 5.21
CA ALA A 119 -7.65 12.05 4.18
C ALA A 119 -7.86 11.44 2.77
N VAL A 120 -7.76 10.11 2.65
CA VAL A 120 -8.02 9.38 1.40
C VAL A 120 -9.48 9.49 0.99
N VAL A 121 -10.42 9.28 1.92
CA VAL A 121 -11.86 9.44 1.66
C VAL A 121 -12.16 10.89 1.25
N ALA A 122 -11.61 11.87 1.97
CA ALA A 122 -11.81 13.27 1.65
C ALA A 122 -11.18 13.67 0.32
N GLU A 123 -10.16 12.97 -0.20
CA GLU A 123 -9.62 13.16 -1.55
C GLU A 123 -10.52 12.52 -2.62
N GLN A 124 -11.02 11.30 -2.36
CA GLN A 124 -11.95 10.60 -3.23
C GLN A 124 -13.23 11.40 -3.45
N GLU A 125 -13.82 11.93 -2.38
CA GLU A 125 -15.01 12.79 -2.47
C GLU A 125 -14.78 14.06 -3.31
N ARG A 126 -13.55 14.61 -3.34
CA ARG A 126 -13.23 15.76 -4.21
C ARG A 126 -13.17 15.33 -5.65
N TYR A 127 -12.50 14.20 -5.90
CA TYR A 127 -12.38 13.62 -7.22
C TYR A 127 -13.76 13.33 -7.80
N ASP A 128 -14.61 12.62 -7.05
CA ASP A 128 -15.97 12.29 -7.46
C ASP A 128 -16.82 13.55 -7.67
N GLY A 129 -16.68 14.56 -6.80
CA GLY A 129 -17.37 15.84 -6.95
C GLY A 129 -16.98 16.61 -8.23
N MET A 130 -15.70 16.56 -8.61
CA MET A 130 -15.19 17.18 -9.86
C MET A 130 -15.68 16.44 -11.10
N VAL A 131 -15.63 15.09 -11.09
CA VAL A 131 -16.18 14.27 -12.17
C VAL A 131 -17.67 14.53 -12.33
N ALA A 132 -18.43 14.53 -11.23
CA ALA A 132 -19.87 14.82 -11.26
C ALA A 132 -20.18 16.25 -11.79
N ALA A 133 -19.32 17.24 -11.52
CA ALA A 133 -19.48 18.58 -12.09
C ALA A 133 -19.25 18.59 -13.61
N ALA A 134 -18.27 17.83 -14.11
CA ALA A 134 -18.03 17.66 -15.54
C ALA A 134 -19.19 16.92 -16.23
N THR A 135 -19.68 15.83 -15.64
CA THR A 135 -20.84 15.07 -16.15
C THR A 135 -22.08 15.95 -16.23
N ARG A 136 -22.40 16.71 -15.17
CA ARG A 136 -23.51 17.68 -15.20
C ARG A 136 -23.34 18.76 -16.28
N LEU A 137 -22.11 19.16 -16.59
CA LEU A 137 -21.87 20.09 -17.69
C LEU A 137 -22.10 19.42 -19.05
N ALA A 138 -21.65 18.17 -19.20
CA ALA A 138 -21.86 17.37 -20.41
C ALA A 138 -23.35 17.19 -20.70
N GLU A 139 -24.15 16.81 -19.71
CA GLU A 139 -25.61 16.70 -19.82
C GLU A 139 -26.29 17.96 -20.38
N ARG A 140 -25.71 19.15 -20.15
CA ARG A 140 -26.28 20.43 -20.60
C ARG A 140 -25.71 20.96 -21.90
N ARG A 141 -24.53 20.51 -22.33
CA ARG A 141 -23.75 21.17 -23.40
C ARG A 141 -23.07 20.23 -24.38
N ALA A 142 -22.94 18.95 -24.05
CA ALA A 142 -22.35 17.99 -24.97
C ALA A 142 -23.35 17.66 -26.09
N PRO A 143 -22.88 17.27 -27.28
CA PRO A 143 -23.74 16.71 -28.32
C PRO A 143 -24.47 15.45 -27.82
N ASP A 144 -25.65 15.17 -28.36
CA ASP A 144 -26.50 14.03 -27.95
C ASP A 144 -25.73 12.69 -27.91
N TYR A 145 -24.80 12.51 -28.85
CA TYR A 145 -23.95 11.32 -28.90
C TYR A 145 -23.11 11.10 -27.63
N ALA A 146 -22.58 12.18 -27.04
CA ALA A 146 -21.79 12.10 -25.81
C ALA A 146 -22.69 11.89 -24.59
N THR A 147 -23.92 12.43 -24.60
CA THR A 147 -24.85 12.27 -23.47
C THR A 147 -25.34 10.83 -23.31
N ASP A 148 -25.36 10.05 -24.41
CA ASP A 148 -25.70 8.63 -24.37
C ASP A 148 -24.58 7.74 -23.77
N ARG A 149 -23.38 8.29 -23.53
CA ARG A 149 -22.17 7.55 -23.10
C ARG A 149 -21.43 8.24 -21.96
N LEU A 150 -22.17 8.87 -21.06
CA LEU A 150 -21.58 9.57 -19.91
C LEU A 150 -20.85 8.62 -18.95
N ASP A 151 -21.16 7.33 -18.99
CA ASP A 151 -20.50 6.26 -18.23
C ASP A 151 -19.14 5.84 -18.82
N GLU A 152 -18.87 6.16 -20.09
CA GLU A 152 -17.59 5.93 -20.76
C GLU A 152 -16.58 7.09 -20.55
N ALA A 153 -16.74 7.88 -19.48
CA ALA A 153 -15.90 9.04 -19.21
C ALA A 153 -14.42 8.64 -18.97
N ASP A 154 -13.53 9.22 -19.77
CA ASP A 154 -12.08 9.15 -19.60
C ASP A 154 -11.61 10.33 -18.75
N VAL A 155 -11.00 10.05 -17.59
CA VAL A 155 -10.56 11.07 -16.63
C VAL A 155 -9.04 11.09 -16.52
N ARG A 156 -8.45 12.26 -16.79
CA ARG A 156 -7.03 12.52 -16.58
C ARG A 156 -6.83 13.59 -15.51
N ARG A 157 -5.94 13.31 -14.56
CA ARG A 157 -5.51 14.30 -13.57
C ARG A 157 -4.42 15.18 -14.16
N LEU A 158 -4.68 16.49 -14.28
CA LEU A 158 -3.69 17.47 -14.76
C LEU A 158 -2.89 18.08 -13.61
N SER A 159 -3.53 18.28 -12.47
CA SER A 159 -2.88 18.69 -11.22
C SER A 159 -3.68 18.18 -10.02
N ARG A 160 -3.27 18.53 -8.80
CA ARG A 160 -3.96 18.10 -7.57
C ARG A 160 -5.46 18.44 -7.56
N ASP A 161 -5.82 19.62 -8.08
CA ASP A 161 -7.18 20.16 -8.00
C ASP A 161 -7.76 20.47 -9.40
N VAL A 162 -7.16 19.90 -10.46
CA VAL A 162 -7.63 20.05 -11.85
C VAL A 162 -7.69 18.68 -12.52
N LEU A 163 -8.88 18.31 -13.00
CA LEU A 163 -9.14 17.14 -13.83
C LEU A 163 -9.55 17.56 -15.24
N ARG A 164 -9.18 16.75 -16.22
CA ARG A 164 -9.73 16.76 -17.57
C ARG A 164 -10.60 15.51 -17.74
N VAL A 165 -11.87 15.71 -18.03
CA VAL A 165 -12.87 14.64 -18.16
C VAL A 165 -13.38 14.67 -19.59
N CYS A 166 -13.18 13.59 -20.33
CA CYS A 166 -13.50 13.48 -21.75
C CYS A 166 -14.54 12.38 -21.98
N PHE A 167 -15.50 12.66 -22.86
CA PHE A 167 -16.59 11.76 -23.22
C PHE A 167 -16.53 11.46 -24.73
N PRO A 168 -16.63 10.20 -25.15
CA PRO A 168 -16.41 9.82 -26.54
C PRO A 168 -17.48 10.39 -27.48
N LEU A 169 -17.05 10.89 -28.66
CA LEU A 169 -17.94 11.42 -29.72
C LEU A 169 -18.15 10.45 -30.89
N GLY A 170 -17.78 9.18 -30.71
CA GLY A 170 -18.04 8.13 -31.70
C GLY A 170 -16.99 7.99 -32.78
N ARG A 171 -15.98 8.86 -32.75
CA ARG A 171 -14.71 8.67 -33.44
C ARG A 171 -13.60 8.51 -32.40
N PRO A 172 -12.62 7.63 -32.64
CA PRO A 172 -11.56 7.35 -31.66
C PRO A 172 -10.62 8.54 -31.44
N ASP A 173 -10.59 9.50 -32.37
CA ASP A 173 -9.77 10.72 -32.32
C ASP A 173 -10.50 11.92 -31.72
N ARG A 174 -11.76 11.78 -31.31
CA ARG A 174 -12.56 12.90 -30.81
C ARG A 174 -13.34 12.57 -29.54
N ALA A 175 -13.22 13.48 -28.58
CA ALA A 175 -13.99 13.50 -27.36
C ALA A 175 -14.52 14.91 -27.10
N TRP A 176 -15.66 14.99 -26.43
CA TRP A 176 -16.10 16.22 -25.80
C TRP A 176 -15.47 16.26 -24.41
N CYS A 177 -14.69 17.29 -24.11
CA CYS A 177 -13.93 17.36 -22.87
C CYS A 177 -14.37 18.54 -22.00
N ALA A 178 -14.20 18.37 -20.70
CA ALA A 178 -14.40 19.40 -19.70
C ALA A 178 -13.20 19.45 -18.74
N ILE A 179 -12.82 20.67 -18.37
CA ILE A 179 -11.86 20.92 -17.29
C ILE A 179 -12.66 21.12 -16.02
N ALA A 180 -12.55 20.18 -15.08
CA ALA A 180 -13.11 20.27 -13.75
C ALA A 180 -12.03 20.76 -12.77
N ARG A 181 -12.38 21.74 -11.94
CA ARG A 181 -11.52 22.32 -10.92
C ARG A 181 -12.27 22.45 -9.61
N ARG A 182 -11.54 22.55 -8.51
CA ARG A 182 -12.12 22.90 -7.21
C ARG A 182 -11.74 24.35 -6.87
N ASP A 183 -12.72 25.25 -6.97
CA ASP A 183 -12.58 26.65 -6.58
C ASP A 183 -13.34 26.87 -5.27
N ASP A 184 -12.68 27.43 -4.26
CA ASP A 184 -13.29 27.73 -2.94
C ASP A 184 -13.97 26.51 -2.27
N GLY A 185 -13.44 25.31 -2.52
CA GLY A 185 -14.00 24.06 -2.01
C GLY A 185 -15.17 23.48 -2.81
N LEU A 186 -15.68 24.21 -3.81
CA LEU A 186 -16.78 23.76 -4.67
C LEU A 186 -16.26 23.26 -6.03
N PRO A 187 -16.74 22.10 -6.51
CA PRO A 187 -16.36 21.61 -7.82
C PRO A 187 -17.06 22.42 -8.92
N ARG A 188 -16.28 22.95 -9.86
CA ARG A 188 -16.74 23.68 -11.05
C ARG A 188 -16.17 23.02 -12.30
N ALA A 189 -16.94 22.99 -13.37
CA ALA A 189 -16.48 22.49 -14.66
C ALA A 189 -16.73 23.52 -15.75
N ARG A 190 -15.82 23.57 -16.72
CA ARG A 190 -15.94 24.35 -17.95
C ARG A 190 -15.59 23.47 -19.15
N THR A 191 -16.17 23.78 -20.30
CA THR A 191 -15.86 23.09 -21.55
C THR A 191 -14.39 23.31 -21.89
N ASP A 192 -13.72 22.25 -22.31
CA ASP A 192 -12.38 22.29 -22.88
C ASP A 192 -12.50 22.50 -24.40
N SER A 193 -11.69 23.40 -24.96
CA SER A 193 -11.65 23.63 -26.40
C SER A 193 -10.91 22.53 -27.15
N ASP A 194 -10.02 21.78 -26.48
CA ASP A 194 -9.34 20.65 -27.09
C ASP A 194 -10.25 19.42 -27.13
N THR A 195 -10.60 18.99 -28.33
CA THR A 195 -11.47 17.82 -28.57
C THR A 195 -10.71 16.50 -28.64
N ARG A 196 -9.39 16.49 -28.42
CA ARG A 196 -8.60 15.25 -28.44
C ARG A 196 -8.82 14.45 -27.14
N PRO A 197 -8.95 13.12 -27.19
CA PRO A 197 -9.03 12.26 -26.01
C PRO A 197 -7.81 12.39 -25.08
N ASN A 198 -7.91 11.95 -23.82
CA ASN A 198 -6.79 12.10 -22.89
C ASN A 198 -5.56 11.29 -23.29
N ALA A 199 -5.76 10.12 -23.92
CA ALA A 199 -4.67 9.29 -24.42
C ALA A 199 -3.75 10.05 -25.40
N GLN A 200 -4.33 10.75 -26.37
CA GLN A 200 -3.55 11.52 -27.36
C GLN A 200 -2.83 12.71 -26.74
N VAL A 201 -3.49 13.42 -25.83
CA VAL A 201 -2.86 14.56 -25.12
C VAL A 201 -1.76 14.06 -24.16
N ALA A 202 -1.74 12.77 -23.79
CA ALA A 202 -0.71 12.23 -22.90
C ALA A 202 0.58 11.93 -23.66
N GLU A 203 0.46 11.37 -24.86
CA GLU A 203 1.59 11.07 -25.74
C GLU A 203 2.38 12.34 -26.08
N GLU A 204 1.70 13.43 -26.45
CA GLU A 204 2.35 14.71 -26.78
C GLU A 204 3.13 15.30 -25.58
N SER A 205 2.63 15.14 -24.35
CA SER A 205 3.31 15.68 -23.16
C SER A 205 4.55 14.89 -22.72
N ASP A 206 4.75 13.68 -23.24
CA ASP A 206 5.93 12.85 -22.92
C ASP A 206 7.08 13.07 -23.92
N GLU A 207 6.83 13.78 -25.03
CA GLU A 207 7.83 14.11 -26.06
C GLU A 207 8.58 15.44 -25.79
N ASP A 208 8.07 16.25 -24.86
CA ASP A 208 8.66 17.54 -24.41
C ASP A 208 9.54 17.40 -23.16
#